data_AF-A0A527Y3P5-F1
#
_entry.id   AF-A0A527Y3P5-F1
#
_cell.length_a   1.000
_cell.length_b   1.000
_cell.length_c   1.000
_cell.angle_alpha   90.00
_cell.angle_beta   90.00
_cell.angle_gamma   90.00
#
_symmetry.space_group_name_H-M   'P 1'
#
loop_
_entity.id
_entity.type
_entity.pdbx_description
1 polymer ?
#
loop_
_entity_poly.entity_id
_entity_poly.type
_entity_poly.pdbx_seq_one_letter_code
_entity_poly.pdbx_strand_id
1 'polypeptide(L)'
;MAFDFYLSTMWSVLKALPLTLEIWFFGIAFGLVIATGLTWLRASGSKLGEYFTRAYVFIFRGSPLLVQLYLIYFGLSQFDFVRHSPILWPILRDPMYCTIVAMALN
;
A
#
# COMPACT_ATOMS: atom_id res chain seq x y z
N MET A 1 36.06 14.14 -12.18
CA MET A 1 35.66 14.30 -10.76
C MET A 1 34.15 14.51 -10.61
N ALA A 2 33.55 15.61 -11.10
CA ALA A 2 32.10 15.79 -11.01
C ALA A 2 31.30 14.82 -11.89
N PHE A 3 31.75 14.58 -13.14
CA PHE A 3 31.10 13.64 -14.06
C PHE A 3 31.10 12.20 -13.51
N ASP A 4 32.21 11.73 -12.97
CA ASP A 4 32.33 10.39 -12.36
C ASP A 4 31.41 10.23 -11.14
N PHE A 5 31.25 11.30 -10.36
CA PHE A 5 30.29 11.36 -9.26
C PHE A 5 28.84 11.26 -9.74
N TYR A 6 28.46 12.01 -10.78
CA TYR A 6 27.11 11.91 -11.35
C TYR A 6 26.83 10.52 -11.91
N LEU A 7 27.79 9.93 -12.64
CA LEU A 7 27.62 8.60 -13.24
C LEU A 7 27.49 7.51 -12.16
N SER A 8 28.34 7.53 -11.14
CA SER A 8 28.25 6.57 -10.02
C SER A 8 26.97 6.74 -9.19
N THR A 9 26.49 7.97 -8.99
CA THR A 9 25.21 8.24 -8.32
C THR A 9 24.03 7.74 -9.16
N MET A 10 24.03 8.00 -10.47
CA MET A 10 23.01 7.53 -11.38
C MET A 10 22.91 6.00 -11.36
N TRP A 11 24.05 5.30 -11.43
CA TRP A 11 24.09 3.84 -11.30
C TRP A 11 23.59 3.34 -9.94
N SER A 12 23.86 4.09 -8.87
CA SER A 12 23.42 3.72 -7.53
C SER A 12 21.90 3.84 -7.37
N VAL A 13 21.28 4.90 -7.90
CA VAL A 13 19.82 5.08 -7.88
C VAL A 13 19.14 4.04 -8.78
N LEU A 14 19.73 3.71 -9.92
CA LEU A 14 19.16 2.72 -10.84
C LEU A 14 19.03 1.33 -10.20
N LYS A 15 19.86 1.00 -9.21
CA LYS A 15 19.75 -0.25 -8.44
C LYS A 15 18.48 -0.33 -7.59
N ALA A 16 17.83 0.80 -7.29
CA ALA A 16 16.54 0.82 -6.57
C ALA A 16 15.33 0.65 -7.51
N LEU A 17 15.54 0.68 -8.83
CA LEU A 17 14.47 0.53 -9.81
C LEU A 17 13.70 -0.79 -9.67
N PRO A 18 14.34 -1.97 -9.49
CA PRO A 18 13.62 -3.23 -9.35
C PRO A 18 12.66 -3.22 -8.15
N LEU A 19 13.11 -2.71 -6.99
CA LEU A 19 12.28 -2.60 -5.79
C LEU A 19 11.07 -1.68 -6.03
N THR A 20 11.29 -0.56 -6.71
CA THR A 20 10.20 0.40 -7.03
C THR A 20 9.17 -0.24 -7.95
N LEU A 21 9.62 -0.96 -8.98
CA LEU A 21 8.76 -1.68 -9.91
C LEU A 21 8.00 -2.80 -9.23
N GLU A 22 8.63 -3.52 -8.29
CA GLU A 22 8.00 -4.58 -7.51
C GLU A 22 6.85 -4.03 -6.65
N ILE A 23 7.12 -2.98 -5.87
CA ILE A 23 6.11 -2.33 -5.04
C ILE A 23 4.95 -1.80 -5.90
N TRP A 24 5.28 -1.11 -6.99
CA TRP A 24 4.30 -0.56 -7.93
C TRP A 24 3.41 -1.64 -8.56
N PHE A 25 4.03 -2.71 -9.04
CA PHE A 25 3.35 -3.82 -9.70
C PHE A 25 2.38 -4.51 -8.74
N PHE A 26 2.84 -4.91 -7.56
CA PHE A 26 1.98 -5.57 -6.58
C PHE A 26 0.90 -4.63 -6.01
N GLY A 27 1.25 -3.36 -5.75
CA GLY A 27 0.30 -2.35 -5.29
C GLY A 27 -0.87 -2.19 -6.26
N ILE A 28 -0.58 -2.02 -7.56
CA ILE A 28 -1.62 -1.93 -8.59
C ILE A 28 -2.38 -3.25 -8.75
N ALA A 29 -1.69 -4.39 -8.76
CA ALA A 29 -2.33 -5.69 -8.93
C ALA A 29 -3.39 -5.95 -7.84
N PHE A 30 -3.04 -5.74 -6.57
CA PHE A 30 -3.99 -5.87 -5.46
C PHE A 30 -5.06 -4.77 -5.47
N GLY A 31 -4.69 -3.53 -5.77
CA GLY A 31 -5.63 -2.42 -5.87
C GLY A 31 -6.69 -2.64 -6.95
N LEU A 32 -6.33 -3.25 -8.09
CA LEU A 32 -7.28 -3.62 -9.14
C LEU A 32 -8.26 -4.70 -8.66
N VAL A 33 -7.80 -5.71 -7.92
CA VAL A 33 -8.67 -6.74 -7.32
C VAL A 33 -9.67 -6.09 -6.35
N ILE A 34 -9.21 -5.16 -5.50
CA ILE A 34 -10.10 -4.45 -4.56
C ILE A 34 -11.09 -3.55 -5.32
N ALA A 35 -10.61 -2.77 -6.29
CA ALA A 35 -11.44 -1.87 -7.08
C ALA A 35 -12.52 -2.61 -7.88
N THR A 36 -12.20 -3.75 -8.48
CA THR A 36 -13.17 -4.59 -9.20
C THR A 36 -14.21 -5.17 -8.24
N GLY A 37 -13.80 -5.64 -7.06
CA GLY A 37 -14.74 -6.11 -6.04
C GLY A 37 -15.68 -5.01 -5.56
N LEU A 38 -15.16 -3.81 -5.27
CA LEU A 38 -15.96 -2.66 -4.81
C LEU A 38 -16.92 -2.12 -5.88
N THR A 39 -16.49 -2.12 -7.14
CA THR A 39 -17.34 -1.70 -8.27
C THR A 39 -18.45 -2.71 -8.52
N TRP A 40 -18.16 -4.01 -8.45
CA TRP A 40 -19.18 -5.05 -8.54
C TRP A 40 -20.19 -4.97 -7.38
N LEU A 41 -19.69 -4.79 -6.14
CA LEU A 41 -20.53 -4.62 -4.96
C LEU A 41 -21.45 -3.40 -5.09
N ARG A 42 -20.94 -2.28 -5.61
CA ARG A 42 -21.74 -1.08 -5.86
C ARG A 42 -22.76 -1.29 -7.00
N ALA A 43 -22.38 -2.03 -8.04
CA ALA A 43 -23.27 -2.35 -9.17
C ALA A 43 -24.40 -3.30 -8.81
N SER A 44 -24.28 -4.08 -7.72
CA SER A 44 -25.33 -4.98 -7.23
C SER A 44 -26.64 -4.27 -6.82
N GLY A 45 -26.62 -2.94 -6.65
CA GLY A 45 -27.79 -2.17 -6.20
C GLY A 45 -28.14 -2.35 -4.72
N SER A 46 -27.36 -3.11 -3.96
CA SER A 46 -27.57 -3.25 -2.52
C SER A 46 -27.22 -1.97 -1.76
N LYS A 47 -28.12 -1.50 -0.89
CA LYS A 47 -27.88 -0.31 -0.04
C LYS A 47 -26.65 -0.48 0.84
N LEU A 48 -26.44 -1.69 1.36
CA LEU A 48 -25.28 -2.02 2.19
C LEU A 48 -23.98 -1.96 1.38
N GLY A 49 -23.99 -2.52 0.16
CA GLY A 49 -22.84 -2.48 -0.73
C GLY A 49 -22.49 -1.05 -1.17
N GLU A 50 -23.50 -0.22 -1.45
CA GLU A 50 -23.27 1.19 -1.75
C GLU A 50 -22.65 1.94 -0.57
N TYR A 51 -23.17 1.74 0.64
CA TYR A 51 -22.63 2.37 1.84
C TYR A 51 -21.18 1.92 2.10
N PHE A 52 -20.91 0.63 1.99
CA PHE A 52 -19.56 0.08 2.18
C PHE A 52 -18.57 0.66 1.17
N THR A 53 -18.91 0.67 -0.12
CA THR A 53 -18.04 1.25 -1.15
C THR A 53 -17.84 2.76 -0.94
N ARG A 54 -18.87 3.50 -0.53
CA ARG A 54 -18.72 4.94 -0.19
C ARG A 54 -17.78 5.14 1.01
N ALA A 55 -17.93 4.35 2.07
CA ALA A 55 -17.09 4.43 3.25
C ALA A 55 -15.62 4.11 2.91
N TYR A 56 -15.39 3.06 2.11
CA TYR A 56 -14.05 2.72 1.61
C TYR A 56 -13.41 3.89 0.87
N VAL A 57 -14.11 4.45 -0.14
CA VAL A 57 -13.59 5.55 -0.96
C VAL A 57 -13.33 6.78 -0.08
N PHE A 58 -14.22 7.09 0.86
CA PHE A 58 -14.04 8.21 1.78
C PHE A 58 -12.78 8.05 2.65
N ILE A 59 -12.55 6.88 3.24
CA ILE A 59 -11.42 6.63 4.14
C ILE A 59 -10.10 6.59 3.36
N PHE A 60 -10.02 5.77 2.32
CA PHE A 60 -8.74 5.48 1.64
C PHE A 60 -8.42 6.46 0.52
N ARG A 61 -9.41 7.06 -0.15
CA ARG A 61 -9.13 8.11 -1.15
C ARG A 61 -9.20 9.52 -0.58
N GLY A 62 -9.81 9.69 0.60
CA GLY A 62 -9.85 10.97 1.31
C GLY A 62 -8.65 11.22 2.22
N SER A 63 -7.84 10.20 2.52
CA SER A 63 -6.66 10.32 3.38
C SER A 63 -5.35 10.39 2.58
N PRO A 64 -4.33 11.15 3.05
CA PRO A 64 -3.03 11.15 2.40
C PRO A 64 -2.36 9.78 2.48
N LEU A 65 -1.78 9.30 1.36
CA LEU A 65 -1.07 8.02 1.29
C LEU A 65 0.02 7.88 2.37
N LEU A 66 0.74 8.98 2.66
CA LEU A 66 1.76 9.00 3.71
C LEU A 66 1.16 8.70 5.10
N VAL A 67 -0.03 9.20 5.39
CA VAL A 67 -0.74 8.93 6.65
C VAL A 67 -1.14 7.46 6.72
N GLN A 68 -1.61 6.88 5.62
CA GLN A 68 -1.93 5.44 5.57
C GLN A 68 -0.70 4.60 5.85
N LEU A 69 0.42 4.88 5.19
CA LEU A 69 1.68 4.18 5.40
C LEU A 69 2.14 4.29 6.86
N TYR A 70 2.05 5.50 7.43
CA TYR A 70 2.42 5.74 8.82
C TYR A 70 1.54 4.93 9.80
N LEU A 71 0.22 4.92 9.59
CA LEU A 71 -0.71 4.16 10.41
C LEU A 71 -0.49 2.65 10.27
N ILE A 72 -0.21 2.16 9.07
CA ILE A 72 0.04 0.73 8.82
C ILE A 72 1.35 0.30 9.48
N TYR A 73 2.45 1.03 9.27
CA TYR A 73 3.77 0.63 9.73
C TYR A 73 4.00 0.93 11.22
N PHE A 74 3.67 2.14 11.68
CA PHE A 74 3.89 2.58 13.07
C PHE A 74 2.63 2.48 13.95
N GLY A 75 1.44 2.65 13.38
CA GLY A 75 0.19 2.57 14.14
C GLY A 75 -0.12 1.14 14.57
N LEU A 76 -0.22 0.22 13.62
CA LEU A 76 -0.61 -1.17 13.90
C LEU A 76 0.42 -1.94 14.73
N SER A 77 1.71 -1.61 14.61
CA SER A 77 2.78 -2.26 15.37
C SER A 77 2.79 -1.93 16.87
N GLN A 78 2.02 -0.94 17.32
CA GLN A 78 1.87 -0.61 18.73
C GLN A 78 1.03 -1.62 19.51
N PHE A 79 0.18 -2.39 18.82
CA PHE A 79 -0.70 -3.35 19.47
C PHE A 79 0.00 -4.70 19.67
N ASP A 80 0.03 -5.20 20.91
CA ASP A 80 0.69 -6.47 21.23
C ASP A 80 0.12 -7.66 20.46
N PHE A 81 -1.20 -7.72 20.28
CA PHE A 81 -1.83 -8.82 19.54
C PHE A 81 -1.40 -8.85 18.06
N VAL A 82 -1.03 -7.71 17.48
CA VAL A 82 -0.52 -7.64 16.10
C VAL A 82 0.89 -8.21 16.02
N ARG A 83 1.74 -7.88 17.00
CA ARG A 83 3.13 -8.36 17.06
C ARG A 83 3.25 -9.85 17.33
N HIS A 84 2.31 -10.42 18.10
CA HIS A 84 2.26 -11.85 18.38
C HIS A 84 1.52 -12.65 17.29
N SER A 85 0.88 -11.98 16.33
CA SER A 85 0.17 -12.65 15.25
C SER A 85 1.16 -13.23 14.22
N PRO A 86 1.12 -14.54 13.94
CA PRO A 86 2.04 -15.17 13.00
C PRO A 86 1.82 -14.73 11.55
N ILE A 87 0.65 -14.15 11.23
CA ILE A 87 0.29 -13.72 9.88
C ILE A 87 0.54 -12.21 9.71
N LEU A 88 0.07 -11.39 10.66
CA LEU A 88 0.16 -9.94 10.54
C LEU A 88 1.57 -9.43 10.75
N TRP A 89 2.32 -10.03 11.68
CA TRP A 89 3.63 -9.52 12.06
C TRP A 89 4.70 -9.58 10.95
N PRO A 90 4.82 -10.66 10.16
CA PRO A 90 5.73 -10.67 9.01
C PRO A 90 5.42 -9.58 7.97
N ILE A 91 4.13 -9.29 7.74
CA ILE A 91 3.68 -8.26 6.79
C ILE A 91 3.95 -6.86 7.33
N LEU A 92 3.64 -6.62 8.62
CA LEU A 92 3.71 -5.29 9.23
C LEU A 92 5.12 -4.90 9.71
N ARG A 93 6.03 -5.87 9.82
CA ARG A 93 7.44 -5.61 10.14
C ARG A 93 8.23 -5.11 8.92
N ASP A 94 7.84 -5.51 7.71
CA ASP A 94 8.56 -5.14 6.49
C ASP A 94 7.97 -3.85 5.86
N PRO A 95 8.79 -2.81 5.65
CA PRO A 95 8.34 -1.58 4.99
C PRO A 95 7.79 -1.81 3.57
N MET A 96 8.32 -2.77 2.82
CA MET A 96 7.89 -3.08 1.46
C MET A 96 6.44 -3.58 1.45
N TYR A 97 6.12 -4.56 2.29
CA TYR A 97 4.75 -5.10 2.39
C TYR A 97 3.78 -4.04 2.91
N CYS A 98 4.18 -3.22 3.88
CA CYS A 98 3.35 -2.10 4.34
C CYS A 98 3.06 -1.10 3.22
N THR A 99 4.04 -0.82 2.37
CA THR A 99 3.89 0.07 1.22
C THR A 99 2.97 -0.52 0.16
N ILE A 100 3.11 -1.82 -0.15
CA ILE A 100 2.23 -2.52 -1.08
C ILE A 100 0.77 -2.48 -0.58
N VAL A 101 0.54 -2.72 0.72
CA VAL A 101 -0.80 -2.66 1.32
C VAL A 101 -1.37 -1.23 1.27
N ALA A 102 -0.58 -0.23 1.65
CA ALA A 102 -1.02 1.17 1.58
C ALA A 102 -1.38 1.58 0.13
N MET A 103 -0.55 1.21 -0.84
CA MET A 103 -0.81 1.48 -2.26
C MET A 103 -2.03 0.73 -2.79
N ALA A 104 -2.22 -0.53 -2.39
CA ALA A 104 -3.36 -1.32 -2.82
C ALA A 104 -4.69 -0.77 -2.30
N LEU A 105 -4.68 -0.16 -1.10
CA LEU A 105 -5.89 0.39 -0.49
C LEU A 105 -6.31 1.75 -1.08
N ASN A 106 -5.39 2.51 -1.67
CA ASN A 106 -5.61 3.86 -2.19
C ASN A 106 -6.20 3.90 -3.63
#